data_AF-A0A3N5WDJ1-F1
#
_entry.id   AF-A0A3N5WDJ1-F1
#
_cell.length_a   1.000
_cell.length_b   1.000
_cell.length_c   1.000
_cell.angle_alpha   90.00
_cell.angle_beta   90.00
_cell.angle_gamma   90.00
#
_symmetry.space_group_name_H-M   'P 1'
#
loop_
_entity.id
_entity.type
_entity.pdbx_description
1 polymer ?
#
loop_
_entity_poly.entity_id
_entity_poly.type
_entity_poly.pdbx_seq_one_letter_code
_entity_poly.pdbx_strand_id
1 'polypeptide(L)' 'MTRQVQDAYIVAATRSPVGKAPRGMFRNVRPDDLLAHVLRSVV' A
#
# COMPACT_ATOMS: atom_id res chain seq x y z
N MET A 1 22.74 -5.33 30.92
CA MET A 1 22.09 -6.15 29.88
C MET A 1 21.24 -5.22 29.02
N THR A 2 21.74 -4.84 27.84
CA THR A 2 20.96 -4.08 26.84
C THR A 2 19.88 -4.99 26.26
N ARG A 3 18.61 -4.63 26.44
CA ARG A 3 17.48 -5.40 25.88
C ARG A 3 17.54 -5.30 24.35
N GLN A 4 17.80 -6.42 23.69
CA GLN A 4 17.66 -6.51 22.24
C GLN A 4 16.15 -6.40 21.95
N VAL A 5 15.73 -5.27 21.36
CA VAL A 5 14.33 -5.05 20.99
C VAL A 5 14.02 -6.00 19.83
N GLN A 6 13.22 -7.04 20.11
CA GLN A 6 12.73 -8.04 19.15
C GLN A 6 11.35 -7.66 18.58
N ASP A 7 10.81 -6.52 19.02
CA ASP A 7 9.47 -6.10 18.67
C ASP A 7 9.47 -5.51 17.25
N ALA A 8 8.55 -5.97 16.41
CA ALA A 8 8.33 -5.45 15.08
C ALA A 8 7.31 -4.31 15.11
N TYR A 9 7.63 -3.20 14.45
CA TYR A 9 6.77 -2.02 14.39
C TYR A 9 6.35 -1.74 12.95
N ILE A 10 5.09 -1.34 12.77
CA ILE A 10 4.60 -0.83 11.49
C ILE A 10 4.98 0.64 11.43
N VAL A 11 5.95 0.98 10.57
CA VAL A 11 6.49 2.35 10.45
C VAL A 11 5.57 3.22 9.59
N ALA A 12 4.98 2.65 8.55
CA ALA A 12 4.05 3.34 7.67
C ALA A 12 3.03 2.36 7.08
N ALA A 13 1.85 2.86 6.76
CA ALA A 13 0.81 2.13 6.05
C ALA A 13 0.16 3.04 5.01
N THR A 14 0.29 2.69 3.73
CA THR A 14 -0.30 3.41 2.60
C THR A 14 -1.19 2.47 1.79
N ARG A 15 -2.17 3.05 1.08
CA ARG A 15 -3.11 2.30 0.23
C ARG A 15 -3.58 3.15 -0.93
N SER A 16 -3.99 2.51 -2.02
CA SER A 16 -4.76 3.18 -3.05
C SER A 16 -6.18 3.49 -2.56
N PRO A 17 -6.86 4.47 -3.16
CA PRO A 17 -8.32 4.59 -3.07
C PRO A 17 -9.02 3.29 -3.53
N VAL A 18 -10.30 3.14 -3.20
CA VAL A 18 -11.12 2.02 -3.67
C VAL A 18 -12.01 2.49 -4.82
N GLY A 19 -11.80 1.92 -6.01
CA GLY A 19 -12.68 2.14 -7.16
C GLY A 19 -13.84 1.14 -7.17
N LYS A 20 -15.07 1.61 -7.41
CA LYS A 20 -16.24 0.72 -7.57
C LYS A 20 -16.14 -0.09 -8.85
N ALA A 21 -16.18 -1.41 -8.80
CA ALA A 21 -16.32 -2.24 -10.00
C ALA A 21 -17.79 -2.27 -10.48
N PRO A 22 -18.07 -2.42 -11.80
CA PRO A 22 -17.15 -2.38 -12.93
C PRO A 22 -17.02 -0.98 -13.57
N ARG A 23 -17.74 0.04 -13.08
CA ARG A 23 -17.84 1.36 -13.73
C ARG A 23 -17.03 2.48 -13.08
N GLY A 24 -16.29 2.20 -12.01
CA GLY A 24 -15.54 3.18 -11.23
C GLY A 24 -14.18 3.56 -11.82
N MET A 25 -13.46 4.40 -11.10
CA MET A 25 -12.26 5.09 -11.58
C MET A 25 -11.12 4.16 -12.07
N PHE A 26 -10.99 2.97 -11.48
CA PHE A 26 -9.92 2.02 -11.81
C PHE A 26 -10.35 0.91 -12.77
N ARG A 27 -11.50 1.05 -13.45
CA ARG A 27 -12.06 -0.01 -14.32
C ARG A 27 -11.11 -0.50 -15.44
N ASN A 28 -10.20 0.37 -15.90
CA ASN A 28 -9.24 0.09 -16.96
C ASN A 28 -7.79 0.11 -16.46
N VAL A 29 -7.58 0.27 -15.16
CA VAL A 29 -6.23 0.32 -14.57
C VAL A 29 -5.81 -1.10 -14.24
N ARG A 30 -4.60 -1.49 -14.65
CA ARG A 30 -4.09 -2.83 -14.35
C ARG A 30 -3.68 -2.89 -12.87
N PRO A 31 -3.89 -4.02 -12.20
CA PRO A 31 -3.59 -4.15 -10.77
C PRO A 31 -2.10 -3.99 -10.44
N ASP A 32 -1.19 -4.29 -11.36
CA ASP A 32 0.25 -4.06 -11.22
C ASP A 32 0.62 -2.57 -11.25
N ASP A 33 -0.05 -1.76 -12.07
CA ASP A 33 0.11 -0.30 -12.04
C ASP A 33 -0.35 0.29 -10.69
N LEU A 34 -1.46 -0.21 -10.14
CA LEU A 34 -1.93 0.17 -8.80
C LEU A 34 -0.92 -0.24 -7.71
N LEU A 35 -0.32 -1.43 -7.82
CA LEU A 35 0.73 -1.87 -6.90
C LEU A 35 1.95 -0.96 -6.98
N ALA A 36 2.45 -0.68 -8.18
CA ALA A 36 3.60 0.19 -8.38
C ALA A 36 3.35 1.61 -7.82
N HIS A 37 2.14 2.12 -7.96
CA HIS A 37 1.75 3.41 -7.36
C HIS A 37 1.83 3.39 -5.83
N VAL A 38 1.35 2.33 -5.18
CA VAL A 38 1.39 2.21 -3.70
C VAL A 38 2.83 2.04 -3.20
N LEU A 39 3.64 1.23 -3.89
CA LEU A 39 5.04 1.05 -3.52
C LEU A 39 5.86 2.34 -3.65
N ARG A 40 5.52 3.23 -4.60
CA ARG A 40 6.18 4.53 -4.74
C ARG A 40 5.72 5.57 -3.70
N SER A 41 4.60 5.35 -3.00
CA SER A 41 4.03 6.31 -2.05
C SER A 41 4.43 6.07 -0.60
N VAL A 42 5.02 4.90 -0.29
CA VAL A 42 5.56 4.62 1.04
C VAL A 42 6.88 5.37 1.23
N VAL A 43 7.09 5.93 2.43
CA VAL A 43 8.25 6.74 2.83
C VAL A 43 9.29 5.88 3.52
#